data_AF-A0AAV0B4E2-F1
#
_entry.id   AF-A0AAV0B4E2-F1
#
_cell.length_a   1.000
_cell.length_b   1.000
_cell.length_c   1.000
_cell.angle_alpha   90.00
_cell.angle_beta   90.00
_cell.angle_gamma   90.00
#
_symmetry.space_group_name_H-M   'P 1'
#
loop_
_entity.id
_entity.type
_entity.pdbx_description
1 polymer ?
#
loop_
_entity_poly.entity_id
_entity_poly.type
_entity_poly.pdbx_seq_one_letter_code
_entity_poly.pdbx_strand_id
1 'polypeptide(L)'
;MMVGPSATGKTEAWKILLAALGRLEGSEGVSYVIDPKAISENSLYNTLDPTTWEWNNGLFTNILQKVIDNVRGQDTKQHWITFYGDVDPKWVENLNRCCSALFLLNCFIG
;
A
#
# COMPACT_ATOMS: atom_id res chain seq x y z
N MET A 1 2.94 11.43 3.54
CA MET A 1 2.16 11.27 4.79
C MET A 1 1.23 12.48 4.94
N MET A 2 -0.08 12.27 4.83
CA MET A 2 -1.09 13.29 5.21
C MET A 2 -1.41 13.07 6.69
N VAL A 3 -1.59 14.14 7.47
CA VAL A 3 -1.94 14.04 8.89
C VAL A 3 -2.95 15.14 9.20
N GLY A 4 -4.00 14.82 9.96
CA GLY A 4 -4.92 15.83 10.48
C GLY A 4 -6.11 15.20 11.20
N PRO A 5 -7.04 15.99 11.75
CA PRO A 5 -8.24 15.49 12.43
C PRO A 5 -9.18 14.69 11.51
N SER A 6 -10.12 13.93 12.06
CA SER A 6 -11.15 13.27 11.23
C SER A 6 -11.97 14.31 10.43
N ALA A 7 -12.55 13.89 9.31
CA ALA A 7 -13.40 14.70 8.44
C ALA A 7 -12.74 15.94 7.76
N THR A 8 -11.40 16.03 7.69
CA THR A 8 -10.73 17.10 6.91
C THR A 8 -10.69 16.87 5.39
N GLY A 9 -11.38 15.85 4.87
CA GLY A 9 -11.40 15.56 3.43
C GLY A 9 -10.08 15.02 2.86
N LYS A 10 -9.17 14.54 3.71
CA LYS A 10 -7.88 13.95 3.28
C LYS A 10 -8.07 12.80 2.29
N THR A 11 -9.06 11.96 2.56
CA THR A 11 -9.41 10.81 1.72
C THR A 11 -9.82 11.27 0.32
N GLU A 12 -10.62 12.31 0.22
CA GLU A 12 -11.10 12.88 -1.03
C GLU A 12 -10.00 13.65 -1.76
N ALA A 13 -9.08 14.30 -1.03
CA ALA A 13 -7.95 15.02 -1.62
C ALA A 13 -7.04 14.10 -2.46
N TRP A 14 -6.63 12.95 -1.92
CA TRP A 14 -5.77 12.03 -2.68
C TRP A 14 -6.56 11.28 -3.79
N LYS A 15 -7.85 11.00 -3.60
CA LYS A 15 -8.69 10.41 -4.65
C LYS A 15 -8.82 11.34 -5.85
N ILE A 16 -9.05 12.64 -5.62
CA ILE A 16 -9.14 13.64 -6.68
C ILE A 16 -7.80 13.77 -7.39
N LEU A 17 -6.69 13.76 -6.65
CA LEU A 17 -5.34 13.78 -7.23
C LEU A 17 -5.10 12.57 -8.13
N LEU A 18 -5.46 11.36 -7.69
CA LEU A 18 -5.32 10.14 -8.49
C LEU A 18 -6.16 10.22 -9.78
N ALA A 19 -7.40 10.71 -9.68
CA ALA A 19 -8.26 10.89 -10.85
C ALA A 19 -7.72 11.97 -11.81
N ALA A 20 -7.12 13.04 -11.28
CA ALA A 20 -6.51 14.09 -12.09
C ALA A 20 -5.24 13.60 -12.79
N LEU A 21 -4.38 12.85 -12.10
CA LEU A 21 -3.19 12.22 -12.68
C LEU A 21 -3.56 11.24 -13.79
N GLY A 22 -4.59 10.41 -13.57
CA GLY A 22 -5.02 9.48 -14.61
C GLY A 22 -5.56 10.17 -15.87
N ARG A 23 -6.13 11.37 -15.74
CA ARG A 23 -6.53 12.19 -16.89
C ARG A 23 -5.34 12.86 -17.59
N LEU A 24 -4.30 13.21 -16.84
CA LEU A 24 -3.15 13.97 -17.33
C LEU A 24 -2.13 13.06 -18.03
N GLU A 25 -1.84 11.92 -17.43
CA GLU A 25 -0.87 10.94 -17.95
C GLU A 25 -1.53 9.88 -18.85
N GLY A 26 -2.86 9.81 -18.89
CA GLY A 26 -3.60 8.81 -19.66
C GLY A 26 -3.52 7.39 -19.09
N SER A 27 -3.04 7.27 -17.85
CA SER A 27 -2.78 6.03 -17.14
C SER A 27 -3.81 5.79 -16.04
N GLU A 28 -4.43 4.61 -16.01
CA GLU A 28 -5.37 4.30 -14.93
C GLU A 28 -4.63 4.16 -13.59
N GLY A 29 -5.00 5.01 -12.63
CA GLY A 29 -4.49 4.96 -11.27
C GLY A 29 -5.26 3.94 -10.42
N VAL A 30 -4.58 2.91 -9.92
CA VAL A 30 -5.17 1.91 -9.02
C VAL A 30 -4.75 2.23 -7.59
N SER A 31 -5.73 2.42 -6.70
CA SER A 31 -5.48 2.62 -5.27
C SER A 31 -5.86 1.41 -4.44
N TYR A 32 -4.98 1.04 -3.52
CA TYR A 32 -5.18 0.00 -2.53
C TYR A 32 -5.23 0.67 -1.16
N VAL A 33 -6.36 0.57 -0.47
CA VAL A 33 -6.52 1.08 0.89
C VAL A 33 -6.38 -0.09 1.86
N ILE A 34 -5.44 -0.02 2.77
CA ILE A 34 -5.14 -1.07 3.76
C ILE A 34 -5.32 -0.47 5.15
N ASP A 35 -6.15 -1.11 5.97
CA ASP A 35 -6.24 -0.79 7.40
C ASP A 35 -5.30 -1.75 8.17
N PRO A 36 -4.18 -1.24 8.73
CA PRO A 36 -3.23 -2.09 9.45
C PRO A 36 -3.77 -2.60 10.79
N LYS A 37 -4.84 -2.01 11.35
CA LYS A 37 -5.48 -2.49 12.58
C LYS A 37 -6.54 -3.55 12.31
N ALA A 38 -7.16 -3.53 11.14
CA ALA A 38 -8.15 -4.53 10.74
C ALA A 38 -7.51 -5.88 10.38
N ILE A 39 -6.21 -5.90 10.07
CA ILE A 39 -5.48 -7.09 9.60
C ILE A 39 -4.42 -7.46 10.63
N SER A 40 -4.27 -8.75 10.92
CA SER A 40 -3.20 -9.25 11.78
C SER A 40 -1.84 -9.05 11.11
N GLU A 41 -0.79 -8.76 11.89
CA GLU A 41 0.58 -8.60 11.37
C GLU A 41 1.00 -9.79 10.51
N ASN A 42 0.63 -11.01 10.94
CA ASN A 42 0.95 -12.25 10.25
C ASN A 42 0.26 -12.40 8.88
N SER A 43 -0.88 -11.73 8.67
CA SER A 43 -1.58 -11.74 7.38
C SER A 43 -1.20 -10.55 6.50
N LEU A 44 -0.73 -9.45 7.10
CA LEU A 44 -0.29 -8.27 6.37
C LEU A 44 1.10 -8.47 5.76
N TYR A 45 2.01 -9.09 6.53
CA TYR A 45 3.39 -9.41 6.12
C TYR A 45 3.57 -10.90 5.85
N ASN A 46 4.70 -11.25 5.21
CA ASN A 46 5.06 -12.64 5.03
C ASN A 46 5.34 -13.29 6.39
N THR A 47 4.66 -14.41 6.64
CA THR A 47 4.88 -15.20 7.86
C THR A 47 5.45 -16.55 7.46
N LEU A 48 6.49 -16.98 8.17
CA LEU A 48 7.02 -18.32 8.02
C LEU A 48 6.12 -19.29 8.80
N ASP A 49 5.55 -20.28 8.14
CA ASP A 49 4.83 -21.35 8.82
C ASP A 49 5.85 -22.28 9.50
N PRO A 50 5.80 -22.44 10.84
CA PRO A 50 6.76 -23.28 11.55
C PRO A 50 6.59 -24.77 11.26
N THR A 51 5.46 -25.19 10.69
CA THR A 51 5.16 -26.59 10.41
C THR A 51 5.64 -26.98 9.02
N THR A 52 5.34 -26.16 8.02
CA THR A 52 5.70 -26.44 6.62
C THR A 52 7.04 -25.83 6.21
N TRP A 53 7.59 -24.91 7.01
CA TRP A 53 8.77 -24.10 6.66
C TRP A 53 8.60 -23.30 5.36
N GLU A 54 7.35 -23.07 4.96
CA GLU A 54 7.02 -22.28 3.78
C GLU A 54 6.70 -20.84 4.19
N TRP A 55 7.13 -19.90 3.35
CA TRP A 55 6.75 -18.51 3.48
C TRP A 55 5.32 -18.34 2.96
N ASN A 56 4.39 -18.03 3.86
CA ASN A 56 3.06 -17.61 3.47
C ASN A 56 3.12 -16.14 3.04
N ASN A 57 2.72 -15.89 1.79
CA ASN A 57 2.71 -14.53 1.26
C ASN A 57 1.63 -13.69 1.96
N GLY A 58 2.06 -12.59 2.58
CA GLY A 58 1.17 -11.60 3.17
C GLY A 58 0.44 -10.76 2.11
N LEU A 59 -0.62 -10.07 2.55
CA LEU A 59 -1.41 -9.18 1.71
C LEU A 59 -0.53 -8.12 1.01
N PHE A 60 0.44 -7.55 1.73
CA PHE A 60 1.34 -6.54 1.17
C PHE A 60 2.22 -7.11 0.04
N THR A 61 2.78 -8.30 0.23
CA THR A 61 3.62 -8.97 -0.78
C THR A 61 2.83 -9.38 -2.01
N ASN A 62 1.59 -9.83 -1.85
CA ASN A 62 0.71 -10.13 -2.98
C ASN A 62 0.36 -8.87 -3.79
N ILE A 63 0.12 -7.73 -3.12
CA ILE A 63 -0.11 -6.45 -3.82
C ILE A 63 1.16 -6.03 -4.56
N LEU A 64 2.32 -6.08 -3.92
CA LEU A 64 3.60 -5.73 -4.57
C LEU A 64 3.89 -6.61 -5.79
N GLN A 65 3.67 -7.92 -5.70
CA GLN A 65 3.83 -8.81 -6.86
C GLN A 65 2.92 -8.40 -8.01
N LYS A 66 1.63 -8.11 -7.74
CA LYS A 66 0.71 -7.59 -8.77
C LYS A 66 1.21 -6.29 -9.39
N VAL A 67 1.76 -5.37 -8.60
CA VAL A 67 2.33 -4.11 -9.11
C VAL A 67 3.52 -4.39 -10.02
N ILE A 68 4.44 -5.26 -9.61
CA ILE A 68 5.63 -5.63 -10.39
C ILE A 68 5.24 -6.33 -11.70
N ASP A 69 4.27 -7.24 -11.65
CA ASP A 69 3.79 -7.97 -12.82
C ASP A 69 3.07 -7.04 -13.80
N ASN A 70 2.28 -6.07 -13.33
CA ASN A 70 1.67 -5.05 -14.20
C ASN A 70 2.71 -4.15 -14.88
N VAL A 71 3.76 -3.75 -14.17
CA VAL A 71 4.88 -2.98 -14.74
C VAL A 71 5.59 -3.77 -15.84
N ARG A 72 5.74 -5.10 -15.66
CA ARG A 72 6.30 -6.00 -16.68
C ARG A 72 5.37 -6.18 -17.88
N GLY A 73 4.06 -6.07 -17.67
CA GLY A 73 3.02 -6.21 -18.69
C GLY A 73 2.82 -5.03 -19.63
N GLN A 74 3.66 -3.98 -19.57
CA GLN A 74 3.50 -2.70 -20.32
C GLN A 74 2.21 -1.92 -19.99
N ASP A 75 1.51 -2.29 -18.92
CA ASP A 75 0.39 -1.51 -18.40
C ASP A 75 0.99 -0.41 -17.51
N THR A 76 1.09 0.82 -18.02
CA THR A 76 1.58 2.00 -17.27
C THR A 76 0.55 2.45 -16.22
N LYS A 77 0.02 1.53 -15.42
CA LYS A 77 -0.94 1.85 -14.35
C LYS A 77 -0.20 2.35 -13.13
N GLN A 78 -0.66 3.48 -12.59
CA GLN A 78 -0.04 4.07 -11.42
C GLN A 78 -0.64 3.43 -10.17
N HIS A 79 0.15 2.65 -9.44
CA HIS A 79 -0.31 1.95 -8.26
C HIS A 79 -0.04 2.76 -6.98
N TRP A 80 -1.08 2.99 -6.20
CA TRP A 80 -1.04 3.74 -4.94
C TRP A 80 -1.44 2.83 -3.80
N ILE A 81 -0.61 2.74 -2.75
CA ILE A 81 -0.96 2.00 -1.53
C ILE A 81 -1.11 3.02 -0.41
N THR A 82 -2.32 3.09 0.14
CA THR A 82 -2.71 4.03 1.20
C THR A 82 -3.00 3.23 2.46
N PHE A 83 -2.37 3.61 3.57
CA PHE A 83 -2.61 2.99 4.87
C PHE A 83 -3.59 3.87 5.65
N TYR A 84 -4.78 3.33 5.93
CA TYR A 84 -5.83 4.04 6.64
C TYR A 84 -5.90 3.54 8.08
N GLY A 85 -5.40 4.32 9.02
CA GLY A 85 -5.39 3.96 10.44
C GLY A 85 -4.32 4.70 11.22
N ASP A 86 -4.41 4.64 12.54
CA ASP A 86 -3.42 5.30 13.40
C ASP A 86 -2.03 4.71 13.19
N VAL A 87 -1.05 5.60 13.30
CA VAL A 87 0.36 5.25 13.18
C VAL A 87 0.85 4.64 14.48
N ASP A 88 1.08 3.34 14.45
CA ASP A 88 1.72 2.62 15.54
C ASP A 88 3.18 2.31 15.15
N PRO A 89 4.14 2.48 16.08
CA PRO A 89 5.56 2.29 15.79
C PRO A 89 5.88 0.88 15.28
N LYS A 90 5.10 -0.12 15.71
CA LYS A 90 5.31 -1.53 15.37
C LYS A 90 5.11 -1.82 13.88
N TRP A 91 4.02 -1.35 13.29
CA TRP A 91 3.78 -1.57 11.86
C TRP A 91 4.62 -0.63 10.99
N VAL A 92 4.95 0.57 11.46
CA VAL A 92 5.89 1.47 10.75
C VAL A 92 7.28 0.84 10.62
N GLU A 93 7.78 0.20 11.67
CA GLU A 93 9.07 -0.48 11.62
C GLU A 93 9.07 -1.66 10.63
N ASN A 94 8.02 -2.47 10.68
CA ASN A 94 7.83 -3.58 9.74
C ASN A 94 7.70 -3.09 8.29
N LEU A 95 7.00 -1.98 8.08
CA LEU A 95 6.88 -1.35 6.77
C LEU A 95 8.22 -0.79 6.29
N ASN A 96 9.02 -0.17 7.15
CA ASN A 96 10.35 0.33 6.79
C ASN A 96 11.31 -0.81 6.40
N ARG A 97 11.26 -1.94 7.11
CA ARG A 97 12.01 -3.15 6.74
C ARG A 97 11.61 -3.66 5.34
N CYS A 98 10.32 -3.63 5.02
CA CYS A 98 9.80 -4.11 3.73
C CYS A 98 9.97 -3.10 2.57
N CYS A 99 9.81 -1.81 2.84
CA CYS A 99 9.79 -0.72 1.85
C CYS A 99 11.19 -0.24 1.45
N SER A 100 12.23 -0.55 2.23
CA SER A 100 13.62 -0.19 1.91
C SER A 100 14.11 -0.69 0.54
N ALA A 101 13.43 -1.66 -0.06
CA ALA A 101 13.86 -2.30 -1.29
C ALA A 101 13.19 -1.79 -2.59
N LEU A 102 12.00 -1.16 -2.58
CA LEU A 102 11.30 -0.97 -3.86
C LEU A 102 10.23 0.14 -3.85
N PHE A 103 10.50 1.19 -4.63
CA PHE A 103 9.55 2.05 -5.35
C PHE A 103 8.53 2.84 -4.53
N LEU A 104 8.77 4.16 -4.41
CA LEU A 104 7.79 5.26 -4.43
C LEU A 104 6.38 4.94 -3.89
N LEU A 105 6.28 4.28 -2.74
CA LEU A 105 5.01 4.12 -2.05
C LEU A 105 4.71 5.47 -1.41
N ASN A 106 3.85 6.25 -2.05
CA ASN A 106 3.27 7.42 -1.41
C ASN A 106 2.31 6.93 -0.32
N CYS A 107 2.86 6.60 0.86
CA CYS A 107 2.10 6.32 2.05
C CYS A 107 1.36 7.60 2.46
N PHE A 108 0.10 7.67 2.06
CA PHE A 108 -0.87 8.59 2.63
C PHE A 108 -1.49 7.91 3.85
N ILE A 109 -1.50 8.64 4.95
CA ILE A 109 -2.04 8.21 6.24
C ILE A 109 -3.30 9.05 6.46
N GLY A 110 -4.37 8.38 6.90
CA GLY A 110 -5.66 9.01 7.23
C GLY A 110 -5.67 9.51 8.65
#